data_AF-A0A425WIQ4-F1
#
_entry.id   AF-A0A425WIQ4-F1
#
_cell.length_a   1.000
_cell.length_b   1.000
_cell.length_c   1.000
_cell.angle_alpha   90.00
_cell.angle_beta   90.00
_cell.angle_gamma   90.00
#
_symmetry.space_group_name_H-M   'P 1'
#
loop_
_entity.id
_entity.type
_entity.pdbx_description
1 polymer ?
#
loop_
_entity_poly.entity_id
_entity_poly.type
_entity_poly.pdbx_seq_one_letter_code
_entity_poly.pdbx_strand_id
1 'polypeptide(L)' 'MAYFLKQTRNRKGLYLQIYESHWDPKRRHTAHRSVKALGYADALMEKGIADPVSHYKREVACMNAERKAGMERERVREI' A
#
# COMPACT_ATOMS: atom_id res chain seq x y z
N MET A 1 11.24 -3.22 2.90
CA MET A 1 9.78 -3.23 3.17
C MET A 1 9.13 -2.29 2.17
N ALA A 2 7.98 -2.63 1.58
CA ALA A 2 7.30 -1.77 0.60
C ALA A 2 5.78 -1.87 0.70
N TYR A 3 5.09 -0.76 0.47
CA TYR A 3 3.65 -0.70 0.31
C TYR A 3 3.25 -1.05 -1.13
N PHE A 4 2.13 -1.75 -1.30
CA PHE A 4 1.56 -2.03 -2.60
C PHE A 4 0.02 -2.01 -2.54
N LEU A 5 -0.60 -1.55 -3.64
CA LEU A 5 -2.03 -1.59 -3.80
C LEU A 5 -2.44 -2.97 -4.33
N LYS A 6 -3.10 -3.77 -3.48
CA LYS A 6 -3.72 -5.03 -3.88
C LYS A 6 -5.09 -4.74 -4.48
N GLN A 7 -5.28 -5.26 -5.69
CA GLN A 7 -6.53 -5.18 -6.43
C GLN A 7 -7.15 -6.59 -6.46
N THR A 8 -8.34 -6.74 -5.87
CA THR A 8 -9.04 -8.02 -5.79
C THR A 8 -10.36 -7.90 -6.56
N ARG A 9 -10.53 -8.66 -7.64
CA ARG A 9 -11.77 -8.65 -8.43
C ARG A 9 -12.72 -9.73 -7.94
N ASN A 10 -13.89 -9.33 -7.43
CA ASN A 10 -14.93 -10.23 -6.93
C ASN A 10 -16.24 -10.02 -7.72
N ARG A 11 -17.25 -10.86 -7.48
CA ARG A 11 -18.60 -10.72 -8.11
C ARG A 11 -19.25 -9.36 -7.88
N LYS A 12 -18.93 -8.69 -6.76
CA LYS A 12 -19.46 -7.37 -6.40
C LYS A 12 -18.73 -6.19 -7.05
N GLY A 13 -17.55 -6.40 -7.63
CA GLY A 13 -16.73 -5.32 -8.19
C GLY A 13 -15.24 -5.45 -7.85
N LEU A 14 -14.50 -4.38 -8.15
CA LEU A 14 -13.07 -4.29 -7.87
C LEU A 14 -12.83 -3.78 -6.45
N TYR A 15 -12.22 -4.59 -5.60
CA TYR A 15 -11.91 -4.24 -4.21
C TYR A 15 -10.44 -3.82 -4.08
N LEU A 16 -10.21 -2.66 -3.46
CA LEU A 16 -8.89 -2.05 -3.29
C LEU A 16 -8.45 -2.10 -1.83
N GLN A 17 -7.21 -2.55 -1.62
CA GLN A 17 -6.56 -2.62 -0.31
C GLN A 17 -5.09 -2.27 -0.41
N ILE A 18 -4.57 -1.54 0.58
CA ILE A 18 -3.15 -1.25 0.71
C ILE A 18 -2.53 -2.27 1.67
N TYR A 19 -1.53 -2.98 1.16
CA TYR A 19 -0.74 -3.92 1.92
C TYR A 19 0.69 -3.41 2.09
N GLU A 20 1.31 -3.79 3.19
CA GLU A 20 2.72 -3.60 3.46
C GLU A 20 3.43 -4.95 3.43
N SER A 21 4.48 -5.06 2.61
CA SER A 21 5.43 -6.16 2.66
C SER A 21 6.54 -5.85 3.66
N HIS A 22 6.71 -6.74 4.63
CA HIS A 22 7.81 -6.68 5.57
C HIS A 22 8.46 -8.03 5.78
N TRP A 23 9.75 -8.01 6.11
CA TRP A 23 10.44 -9.22 6.52
C TRP A 23 10.01 -9.58 7.94
N ASP A 24 9.46 -10.77 8.12
CA ASP A 24 9.14 -11.31 9.44
C ASP A 24 10.32 -12.15 9.92
N PRO A 25 11.12 -11.68 10.90
CA PRO A 25 12.27 -12.42 11.41
C PRO A 25 11.86 -13.70 12.15
N LYS A 26 10.65 -13.77 12.71
CA LYS A 26 10.15 -14.98 13.40
C LYS A 26 9.79 -16.07 12.40
N ARG A 27 9.18 -15.70 11.29
CA ARG A 27 8.72 -16.66 10.26
C ARG A 27 9.71 -16.86 9.12
N ARG A 28 10.81 -16.09 9.09
CA ARG A 28 11.87 -16.10 8.06
C ARG A 28 11.32 -16.00 6.63
N HIS A 29 10.24 -15.24 6.45
CA HIS A 29 9.64 -14.98 5.15
C HIS A 29 9.10 -13.55 5.07
N THR A 30 8.87 -13.08 3.84
CA THR A 30 8.21 -11.81 3.59
C THR A 30 6.72 -11.93 3.92
N ALA A 31 6.29 -11.31 5.01
CA ALA A 31 4.91 -11.24 5.43
C ALA A 31 4.22 -10.03 4.82
N HIS A 32 2.93 -10.17 4.52
CA HIS A 32 2.08 -9.09 4.06
C HIS A 32 1.12 -8.68 5.16
N ARG A 33 1.15 -7.40 5.55
CA ARG A 33 0.22 -6.82 6.52
C ARG A 33 -0.80 -5.97 5.78
N SER A 34 -2.10 -6.16 6.06
CA SER A 34 -3.12 -5.22 5.60
C SER A 34 -2.98 -3.94 6.40
N VAL A 35 -2.69 -2.83 5.72
CA VAL A 35 -2.54 -1.51 6.36
C VAL A 35 -3.86 -0.75 6.31
N LYS A 36 -4.51 -0.76 5.14
CA LYS A 36 -5.71 0.03 4.89
C LYS A 36 -6.62 -0.68 3.90
N ALA A 37 -7.86 -0.91 4.29
CA ALA A 37 -8.91 -1.35 3.39
C ALA A 37 -9.63 -0.13 2.81
N LEU A 38 -9.58 0.05 1.50
CA LEU A 38 -10.15 1.24 0.84
C LEU A 38 -11.62 1.03 0.50
N GLY A 39 -11.98 -0.18 0.08
CA GLY A 39 -13.33 -0.52 -0.33
C GLY A 39 -13.42 -0.90 -1.81
N TYR A 40 -14.63 -0.85 -2.35
CA TYR A 40 -14.87 -1.08 -3.77
C TYR A 40 -14.54 0.17 -4.60
N ALA A 41 -13.93 -0.04 -5.77
CA ALA A 41 -13.60 1.02 -6.72
C ALA A 41 -14.86 1.79 -7.12
N ASP A 42 -15.98 1.10 -7.34
CA ASP A 42 -17.27 1.72 -7.69
C ASP A 42 -17.73 2.71 -6.60
N ALA A 43 -17.67 2.30 -5.33
CA ALA A 43 -18.00 3.18 -4.20
C ALA A 43 -17.02 4.35 -4.04
N LEU A 44 -15.77 4.19 -4.48
CA LEU A 44 -14.76 5.25 -4.46
C LEU A 44 -15.00 6.25 -5.61
N MET A 45 -15.47 5.76 -6.77
CA MET A 45 -15.91 6.61 -7.87
C MET A 45 -17.15 7.43 -7.50
N GLU A 46 -18.13 6.84 -6.82
CA GLU A 46 -19.31 7.55 -6.29
C GLU A 46 -18.93 8.65 -5.28
N LYS A 47 -17.83 8.47 -4.55
CA LYS A 47 -17.26 9.49 -3.65
C LYS A 47 -16.54 10.62 -4.38
N GLY A 48 -16.46 10.59 -5.72
CA GLY A 48 -15.80 11.60 -6.53
C GLY A 48 -14.36 11.28 -6.92
N ILE A 49 -13.86 10.06 -6.64
CA ILE A 49 -12.53 9.63 -7.09
C ILE A 49 -12.66 9.00 -8.48
N ALA A 50 -12.46 9.78 -9.54
CA ALA A 50 -12.61 9.31 -10.92
C ALA A 50 -11.82 8.03 -11.23
N ASP A 51 -10.57 7.95 -10.76
CA ASP A 51 -9.70 6.78 -10.91
C ASP A 51 -9.15 6.32 -9.55
N PRO A 52 -9.90 5.51 -8.79
CA PRO A 52 -9.47 5.06 -7.46
C PRO A 52 -8.14 4.33 -7.51
N VAL A 53 -7.95 3.47 -8.51
CA VAL A 53 -6.70 2.70 -8.68
C VAL A 53 -5.50 3.61 -8.86
N SER A 54 -5.60 4.62 -9.73
CA SER A 54 -4.50 5.53 -10.02
C SER A 54 -4.20 6.45 -8.83
N HIS A 55 -5.26 6.96 -8.19
CA HIS A 55 -5.17 7.77 -6.99
C HIS A 55 -4.41 7.05 -5.86
N TYR A 56 -4.82 5.83 -5.53
CA TYR A 56 -4.18 5.04 -4.47
C TYR A 56 -2.81 4.48 -4.87
N LYS A 57 -2.55 4.23 -6.16
CA LYS A 57 -1.20 3.90 -6.63
C LYS A 57 -0.22 5.05 -6.37
N ARG A 58 -0.64 6.30 -6.60
CA ARG A 58 0.16 7.48 -6.27
C ARG A 58 0.38 7.62 -4.77
N GLU A 59 -0.66 7.43 -3.96
CA GLU A 59 -0.55 7.44 -2.49
C GLU A 59 0.48 6.40 -2.01
N VAL A 60 0.37 5.16 -2.49
CA VAL A 60 1.33 4.08 -2.19
C VAL A 60 2.76 4.40 -2.65
N ALA A 61 2.93 5.01 -3.82
CA ALA A 61 4.24 5.44 -4.30
C ALA A 61 4.85 6.53 -3.40
N CYS A 62 4.04 7.49 -2.96
CA CYS A 62 4.45 8.52 -2.00
C CYS A 62 4.88 7.90 -0.67
N MET A 63 4.08 6.98 -0.12
CA MET A 63 4.42 6.25 1.12
C MET A 63 5.75 5.50 0.99
N ASN A 64 6.01 4.85 -0.16
CA ASN A 64 7.27 4.17 -0.43
C ASN A 64 8.45 5.13 -0.52
N ALA A 65 8.26 6.30 -1.16
CA ALA A 65 9.30 7.32 -1.29
C ALA A 65 9.66 7.92 0.07
N GLU A 66 8.67 8.29 0.88
CA GLU A 66 8.87 8.79 2.25
C GLU A 66 9.59 7.77 3.11
N ARG A 67 9.22 6.50 3.03
CA ARG A 67 9.89 5.44 3.79
C ARG A 67 11.33 5.23 3.35
N LYS A 68 11.58 5.26 2.04
CA LYS A 68 12.95 5.15 1.51
C LYS A 68 13.81 6.31 2.01
N ALA A 69 13.28 7.53 1.99
CA ALA A 69 13.94 8.70 2.56
C ALA A 69 14.15 8.59 4.07
N GLY A 70 13.19 8.03 4.81
CA GLY A 70 13.30 7.75 6.25
C GLY A 70 14.38 6.72 6.58
N MET A 71 14.43 5.60 5.84
CA MET A 71 15.48 4.58 5.99
C MET A 71 16.87 5.14 5.67
N GLU A 72 16.99 5.98 4.63
CA GLU A 72 18.24 6.67 4.32
C GLU A 72 18.71 7.55 5.50
N ARG A 73 17.78 8.28 6.13
CA ARG A 73 18.07 9.13 7.29
C ARG A 73 18.44 8.35 8.54
N GLU A 74 17.79 7.22 8.81
CA GLU A 74 18.17 6.34 9.93
C GLU A 74 19.55 5.71 9.69
N ARG A 75 19.83 5.26 8.47
CA ARG A 75 21.12 4.65 8.11
C ARG A 75 22.28 5.64 8.17
N VAL A 76 22.05 6.92 7.88
CA VAL A 76 23.04 8.00 8.01
C VAL A 76 23.28 8.39 9.47
N ARG A 77 22.32 8.13 10.38
CA ARG A 77 22.45 8.45 11.81
C ARG A 77 23.25 7.43 12.60
N GLU A 78 23.43 6.23 12.05
CA GLU A 78 24.17 5.12 12.66
C GLU A 78 25.65 5.02 12.20
N ILE A 79 26.14 5.99 11.43
CA ILE A 79 27.56 6.12 11.01
C ILE A 79 28.21 7.23 11.83
#